data_AF-A0A516G6U2-F1
#
_entry.id   AF-A0A516G6U2-F1
#
_cell.length_a   1.000
_cell.length_b   1.000
_cell.length_c   1.000
_cell.angle_alpha   90.00
_cell.angle_beta   90.00
_cell.angle_gamma   90.00
#
_symmetry.space_group_name_H-M   'P 1'
#
loop_
_entity.id
_entity.type
_entity.pdbx_description
1 polymer ?
#
loop_
_entity_poly.entity_id
_entity_poly.type
_entity_poly.pdbx_seq_one_letter_code
_entity_poly.pdbx_strand_id
1 'polypeptide(L)'
;MTVEPSTPVTTADLLRHHLLTDTACRRKWQSRAARTRRGTINQAAIAQVLAEWLWDNGEEHENDVLLPRRLKDRVSRALSPAEGPSPRSLTLFILAFDIPAVVADQLWAAHLMGDGEDLPVVAAGRQPVAAPRPAMGRVVRMP
;
A
#
# COMPACT_ATOMS: atom_id res chain seq x y z
N MET A 1 4.53 40.17 10.20
CA MET A 1 5.26 39.09 9.51
C MET A 1 4.67 37.79 10.03
N THR A 2 3.56 37.35 9.46
CA THR A 2 2.90 36.09 9.80
C THR A 2 3.72 34.98 9.18
N VAL A 3 4.40 34.21 10.03
CA VAL A 3 4.98 32.92 9.64
C VAL A 3 3.80 32.01 9.29
N GLU A 4 3.60 31.77 8.00
CA GLU A 4 2.74 30.69 7.51
C GLU A 4 3.16 29.40 8.24
N PRO A 5 2.22 28.64 8.84
CA PRO A 5 2.59 27.36 9.41
C PRO A 5 3.15 26.51 8.28
N SER A 6 4.45 26.22 8.31
CA SER A 6 5.02 25.15 7.50
C SER A 6 4.28 23.89 7.90
N THR A 7 3.27 23.52 7.11
CA THR A 7 2.50 22.31 7.34
C THR A 7 3.50 21.17 7.50
N PRO A 8 3.50 20.45 8.63
CA PRO A 8 4.42 19.33 8.80
C PRO A 8 4.20 18.38 7.63
N VAL A 9 5.29 18.02 6.96
CA VAL A 9 5.24 17.08 5.85
C VAL A 9 4.73 15.75 6.40
N THR A 10 3.55 15.34 5.96
CA THR A 10 2.93 14.11 6.43
C THR A 10 3.50 12.90 5.69
N THR A 11 3.34 11.71 6.25
CA THR A 11 3.68 10.46 5.56
C THR A 11 2.93 10.32 4.24
N ALA A 12 1.67 10.77 4.19
CA ALA A 12 0.90 10.78 2.96
C ALA A 12 1.54 11.68 1.89
N ASP A 13 2.01 12.87 2.27
CA ASP A 13 2.68 13.78 1.33
C ASP A 13 3.99 13.21 0.80
N LEU A 14 4.82 12.62 1.68
CA LEU A 14 6.06 11.94 1.27
C LEU A 14 5.77 10.75 0.34
N LEU A 15 4.79 9.93 0.68
CA LEU A 15 4.40 8.78 -0.13
C LEU A 15 3.88 9.23 -1.50
N ARG A 16 3.01 10.24 -1.53
CA ARG A 16 2.51 10.83 -2.79
C ARG A 16 3.62 11.41 -3.62
N HIS A 17 4.55 12.14 -3.00
CA HIS A 17 5.71 12.71 -3.65
C HIS A 17 6.53 11.61 -4.31
N HIS A 18 6.88 10.56 -3.57
CA HIS A 18 7.70 9.46 -4.07
C HIS A 18 7.02 8.72 -5.24
N LEU A 19 5.71 8.43 -5.13
CA LEU A 19 4.93 7.79 -6.20
C LEU A 19 4.84 8.63 -7.48
N LEU A 20 5.05 9.95 -7.40
CA LEU A 20 5.03 10.87 -8.52
C LEU A 20 6.42 11.18 -9.10
N THR A 21 7.44 11.34 -8.24
CA THR A 21 8.77 11.78 -8.65
C THR A 21 9.65 10.61 -9.07
N ASP A 22 9.59 9.49 -8.37
CA ASP A 22 10.35 8.31 -8.74
C ASP A 22 9.84 7.70 -10.05
N THR A 23 10.75 7.52 -11.01
CA THR A 23 10.38 7.11 -12.37
C THR A 23 9.98 5.64 -12.43
N ALA A 24 10.56 4.78 -11.59
CA ALA A 24 10.21 3.37 -11.54
C ALA A 24 8.80 3.18 -10.94
N CYS A 25 8.54 3.83 -9.80
CA CYS A 25 7.22 3.85 -9.17
C CYS A 25 6.16 4.41 -10.11
N ARG A 26 6.47 5.55 -10.75
CA ARG A 26 5.57 6.20 -11.70
C ARG A 26 5.22 5.30 -12.88
N ARG A 27 6.21 4.63 -13.48
CA ARG A 27 5.97 3.69 -14.60
C ARG A 27 5.11 2.50 -14.17
N LYS A 28 5.33 1.93 -12.97
CA LYS A 28 4.56 0.79 -12.46
C LYS A 28 3.05 1.09 -12.44
N TRP A 29 2.61 2.20 -11.84
CA TRP A 29 1.18 2.50 -11.80
C TRP A 29 0.67 3.09 -13.12
N GLN A 30 1.48 3.82 -13.89
CA GLN A 30 1.04 4.37 -15.18
C GLN A 30 0.68 3.28 -16.20
N SER A 31 1.39 2.16 -16.23
CA SER A 31 1.09 1.05 -17.16
C SER A 31 -0.28 0.40 -16.90
N ARG A 32 -0.85 0.59 -15.72
CA ARG A 32 -2.16 0.03 -15.29
C ARG A 32 -3.27 1.08 -15.31
N ALA A 33 -2.96 2.33 -15.62
CA ALA A 33 -3.91 3.41 -15.64
C ALA A 33 -4.63 3.46 -16.99
N ALA A 34 -5.96 3.28 -17.00
CA ALA A 34 -6.77 3.48 -18.20
C ALA A 34 -6.69 4.93 -18.74
N ARG A 35 -6.51 5.91 -17.84
CA ARG A 35 -6.27 7.33 -18.16
C ARG A 35 -5.27 7.93 -17.19
N THR A 36 -4.28 8.64 -17.72
CA THR A 36 -3.25 9.34 -16.93
C THR A 36 -3.33 10.85 -17.16
N ARG A 37 -3.32 11.63 -16.09
CA ARG A 37 -3.10 13.08 -16.14
C ARG A 37 -1.72 13.40 -15.59
N ARG A 38 -0.96 14.28 -16.27
CA ARG A 38 0.37 14.68 -15.78
C ARG A 38 0.25 15.29 -14.38
N GLY A 39 1.15 14.87 -13.49
CA GLY A 39 1.22 15.36 -12.11
C GLY A 39 0.08 14.88 -11.19
N THR A 40 -0.79 13.97 -11.64
CA THR A 40 -1.89 13.45 -10.80
C THR A 40 -1.73 11.95 -10.60
N ILE A 41 -1.89 11.52 -9.35
CA ILE A 41 -1.92 10.11 -8.98
C ILE A 41 -3.22 9.47 -9.49
N ASN A 42 -3.11 8.30 -10.13
CA ASN A 42 -4.26 7.45 -10.43
C ASN A 42 -4.40 6.36 -9.34
N GLN A 43 -5.27 6.62 -8.35
CA GLN A 43 -5.47 5.71 -7.22
C GLN A 43 -5.96 4.31 -7.62
N ALA A 44 -6.75 4.20 -8.69
CA ALA A 44 -7.21 2.89 -9.19
C ALA A 44 -6.04 2.09 -9.77
N ALA A 45 -5.14 2.75 -10.49
CA ALA A 45 -3.96 2.10 -11.04
C ALA A 45 -2.94 1.70 -9.96
N ILE A 46 -2.80 2.51 -8.90
CA ILE A 46 -2.03 2.13 -7.71
C ILE A 46 -2.66 0.90 -7.03
N ALA A 47 -3.98 0.92 -6.81
CA ALA A 47 -4.68 -0.21 -6.21
C ALA A 47 -4.50 -1.50 -7.01
N GLN A 48 -4.43 -1.38 -8.34
CA GLN A 48 -4.11 -2.50 -9.23
C GLN A 48 -2.68 -3.00 -9.04
N VAL A 49 -1.67 -2.12 -8.91
CA VAL A 49 -0.28 -2.54 -8.57
C VAL A 49 -0.24 -3.29 -7.24
N LEU A 50 -0.95 -2.78 -6.23
CA LEU A 50 -1.00 -3.42 -4.91
C LEU A 50 -1.69 -4.79 -4.97
N ALA A 51 -2.77 -4.91 -5.74
CA ALA A 51 -3.48 -6.18 -5.93
C ALA A 51 -2.59 -7.22 -6.60
N GLU A 52 -1.90 -6.83 -7.68
CA GLU A 52 -0.98 -7.73 -8.39
C GLU A 52 0.17 -8.19 -7.50
N TRP A 53 0.77 -7.29 -6.71
CA TRP A 53 1.80 -7.70 -5.75
C TRP A 53 1.25 -8.69 -4.70
N LEU A 54 0.04 -8.48 -4.18
CA LEU A 54 -0.57 -9.39 -3.22
C LEU A 54 -0.85 -10.78 -3.83
N TRP A 55 -1.29 -10.82 -5.09
CA TRP A 55 -1.48 -12.08 -5.81
C TRP A 55 -0.16 -12.79 -6.08
N ASP A 56 0.84 -12.07 -6.60
CA ASP A 56 2.15 -12.63 -6.96
C ASP A 56 2.90 -13.19 -5.74
N ASN A 57 2.67 -12.63 -4.56
CA ASN A 57 3.27 -13.09 -3.30
C ASN A 57 2.40 -14.11 -2.53
N GLY A 58 1.21 -14.45 -3.04
CA GLY A 58 0.29 -15.38 -2.40
C GLY A 58 -0.34 -14.85 -1.10
N GLU A 59 -0.27 -13.55 -0.86
CA GLU A 59 -0.90 -12.87 0.28
C GLU A 59 -2.42 -12.80 0.13
N GLU A 60 -2.91 -12.78 -1.11
CA GLU A 60 -4.33 -12.84 -1.46
C GLU A 60 -4.54 -13.79 -2.64
N HIS A 61 -5.75 -14.35 -2.74
CA HIS A 61 -6.07 -15.26 -3.85
C HIS A 61 -6.24 -14.49 -5.17
N GLU A 62 -5.57 -14.95 -6.23
CA GLU A 62 -5.67 -14.41 -7.60
C GLU A 62 -7.11 -14.32 -8.17
N ASN A 63 -8.04 -15.10 -7.62
CA ASN A 63 -9.45 -15.10 -8.03
C ASN A 63 -10.28 -14.00 -7.35
N ASP A 64 -9.71 -13.23 -6.42
CA ASP A 64 -10.40 -12.11 -5.79
C ASP A 64 -10.43 -10.88 -6.72
N VAL A 65 -11.34 -10.93 -7.70
CA VAL A 65 -11.58 -9.85 -8.66
C VAL A 65 -12.05 -8.54 -8.02
N LEU A 66 -12.49 -8.56 -6.75
CA LEU A 66 -12.93 -7.37 -6.02
C LEU A 66 -11.78 -6.72 -5.24
N LEU A 67 -10.63 -7.38 -5.11
CA LEU A 67 -9.47 -6.89 -4.36
C LEU A 67 -9.01 -5.49 -4.81
N PRO A 68 -8.85 -5.19 -6.12
CA PRO A 68 -8.43 -3.85 -6.56
C PRO A 68 -9.40 -2.75 -6.12
N ARG A 69 -10.71 -3.05 -6.09
CA ARG A 69 -11.73 -2.09 -5.64
C ARG A 69 -11.61 -1.82 -4.14
N ARG A 70 -11.43 -2.85 -3.32
CA ARG A 70 -11.22 -2.69 -1.86
C ARG A 70 -9.93 -1.94 -1.55
N LEU A 71 -8.87 -2.24 -2.32
CA LEU A 71 -7.59 -1.55 -2.19
C LEU A 71 -7.68 -0.09 -2.63
N LYS A 72 -8.51 0.27 -3.60
CA LYS A 72 -8.70 1.67 -3.99
C LYS A 72 -9.20 2.54 -2.84
N ASP A 73 -10.17 2.06 -2.07
CA ASP A 73 -10.67 2.80 -0.90
C ASP A 73 -9.58 2.94 0.16
N ARG A 74 -8.79 1.86 0.39
CA ARG A 74 -7.62 1.88 1.28
C ARG A 74 -6.54 2.85 0.81
N VAL A 75 -6.22 2.88 -0.50
CA VAL A 75 -5.26 3.79 -1.13
C VAL A 75 -5.74 5.24 -0.99
N SER A 76 -7.05 5.50 -1.14
CA SER A 76 -7.61 6.84 -0.99
C SER A 76 -7.36 7.39 0.42
N ARG A 77 -7.61 6.58 1.45
CA ARG A 77 -7.34 6.93 2.86
C ARG A 77 -5.85 7.10 3.12
N ALA A 78 -5.04 6.14 2.68
CA ALA A 78 -3.59 6.14 2.88
C ALA A 78 -2.89 7.36 2.27
N LEU A 79 -3.41 7.88 1.15
CA LEU A 79 -2.89 9.07 0.48
C LEU A 79 -3.62 10.35 0.89
N SER A 80 -4.51 10.29 1.89
CA SER A 80 -5.17 11.46 2.45
C SER A 80 -4.23 12.11 3.48
N PRO A 81 -3.90 13.40 3.35
CA PRO A 81 -3.08 14.10 4.34
C PRO A 81 -3.69 14.14 5.75
N ALA A 82 -5.00 13.91 5.87
CA ALA A 82 -5.72 13.95 7.15
C ALA A 82 -5.69 12.63 7.95
N GLU A 83 -5.55 11.49 7.27
CA GLU A 83 -5.60 10.15 7.91
C GLU A 83 -4.26 9.42 7.79
N GLY A 84 -3.60 9.56 6.63
CA GLY A 84 -2.34 8.87 6.37
C GLY A 84 -2.48 7.35 6.19
N PRO A 85 -1.38 6.68 5.81
CA PRO A 85 -1.36 5.23 5.70
C PRO A 85 -1.30 4.58 7.08
N SER A 86 -2.10 3.53 7.31
CA SER A 86 -1.86 2.63 8.45
C SER A 86 -0.54 1.87 8.29
N PRO A 87 0.07 1.33 9.37
CA PRO A 87 1.34 0.60 9.29
C PRO A 87 1.32 -0.52 8.25
N ARG A 88 0.24 -1.32 8.23
CA ARG A 88 0.05 -2.40 7.25
C ARG A 88 -0.02 -1.87 5.82
N SER A 89 -0.70 -0.74 5.63
CA SER A 89 -0.80 -0.11 4.30
C SER A 89 0.55 0.43 3.86
N LEU A 90 1.29 1.09 4.76
CA LEU A 90 2.60 1.64 4.49
C LEU A 90 3.59 0.53 4.07
N THR A 91 3.65 -0.58 4.81
CA THR A 91 4.44 -1.75 4.42
C THR A 91 4.06 -2.25 3.02
N LEU A 92 2.76 -2.37 2.74
CA LEU A 92 2.29 -2.83 1.43
C LEU A 92 2.76 -1.89 0.29
N PHE A 93 2.73 -0.57 0.49
CA PHE A 93 3.26 0.38 -0.48
C PHE A 93 4.77 0.19 -0.68
N ILE A 94 5.53 0.07 0.40
CA ILE A 94 6.99 -0.09 0.35
C ILE A 94 7.36 -1.34 -0.45
N LEU A 95 6.73 -2.47 -0.15
CA LEU A 95 7.02 -3.73 -0.82
C LEU A 95 6.55 -3.76 -2.28
N ALA A 96 5.31 -3.34 -2.55
CA ALA A 96 4.76 -3.38 -3.92
C ALA A 96 5.48 -2.43 -4.88
N PHE A 97 5.86 -1.24 -4.39
CA PHE A 97 6.60 -0.28 -5.20
C PHE A 97 8.11 -0.50 -5.20
N ASP A 98 8.63 -1.41 -4.37
CA ASP A 98 10.06 -1.63 -4.18
C ASP A 98 10.76 -0.32 -3.75
N ILE A 99 10.17 0.34 -2.75
CA ILE A 99 10.66 1.61 -2.23
C ILE A 99 12.00 1.37 -1.52
N PRO A 100 13.07 2.12 -1.85
CA PRO A 100 14.37 1.94 -1.22
C PRO A 100 14.32 2.12 0.29
N ALA A 101 15.12 1.35 1.03
CA ALA A 101 15.16 1.38 2.49
C ALA A 101 15.31 2.80 3.08
N VAL A 102 16.17 3.64 2.48
CA VAL A 102 16.38 5.04 2.91
C VAL A 102 15.09 5.86 2.86
N VAL A 103 14.25 5.63 1.85
CA VAL A 103 12.95 6.32 1.70
C VAL A 103 11.91 5.68 2.62
N ALA A 104 11.93 4.35 2.76
CA ALA A 104 11.06 3.64 3.70
C ALA A 104 11.27 4.13 5.14
N ASP A 105 12.52 4.33 5.58
CA ASP A 105 12.84 4.85 6.90
C ASP A 105 12.29 6.28 7.10
N GLN A 106 12.37 7.14 6.09
CA GLN A 106 11.78 8.48 6.13
C GLN A 106 10.25 8.43 6.25
N LEU A 107 9.61 7.52 5.52
CA LEU A 107 8.16 7.32 5.61
C LEU A 107 7.74 6.82 7.00
N TRP A 108 8.47 5.85 7.56
CA TRP A 108 8.21 5.36 8.91
C TRP A 108 8.46 6.42 9.98
N ALA A 109 9.53 7.19 9.85
CA ALA A 109 9.82 8.28 10.77
C ALA A 109 8.72 9.35 10.75
N ALA A 110 8.25 9.74 9.56
CA ALA A 110 7.13 10.66 9.42
C ALA A 110 5.82 10.09 9.98
N HIS A 111 5.59 8.78 9.86
CA HIS A 111 4.39 8.13 10.38
C HIS A 111 4.36 8.16 11.90
N LEU A 112 5.49 7.83 12.54
CA LEU A 112 5.61 7.81 14.00
C LEU A 112 5.63 9.21 14.63
N MET A 113 6.07 10.24 13.90
CA MET A 113 6.11 11.63 14.39
C MET A 113 4.82 12.43 14.10
N GLY A 114 4.04 12.04 13.09
CA GLY A 114 2.79 12.70 12.69
C GLY A 114 1.58 12.30 13.52
N ASP A 115 1.66 11.16 14.23
CA ASP A 115 0.67 10.72 15.19
C ASP A 115 1.03 11.31 16.57
N GLY A 116 0.58 12.55 16.82
CA GLY A 116 0.70 13.17 18.13
C GLY A 116 0.00 12.30 19.19
N GLU A 117 0.81 11.76 20.11
CA GLU A 117 0.44 11.10 21.38
C GLU A 117 -0.71 10.07 21.30
N ASP A 118 -0.34 8.79 21.19
CA ASP A 118 -0.50 7.73 22.21
C ASP A 118 -0.41 6.37 21.51
N LEU A 119 0.59 5.55 21.87
CA LEU A 119 0.38 4.14 22.24
C LEU A 119 1.73 3.44 22.54
N PRO A 120 1.74 2.50 23.51
CA PRO A 120 2.91 1.81 23.98
C PRO A 120 3.36 0.73 23.00
N VAL A 121 4.68 0.53 22.95
CA VAL A 121 5.30 -0.60 22.27
C VAL A 121 4.81 -1.90 22.90
N VAL A 122 4.07 -2.74 22.16
CA VAL A 122 3.88 -4.14 22.54
C VAL A 122 3.87 -5.08 21.33
N ALA A 123 4.99 -5.78 21.23
CA ALA A 123 5.20 -7.15 20.75
C ALA A 123 4.96 -7.48 19.27
N ALA A 124 6.10 -7.62 18.59
CA ALA A 124 6.35 -8.64 17.59
C ALA A 124 5.74 -10.00 18.00
N GLY A 125 4.54 -10.27 17.49
CA GLY A 125 3.90 -11.58 17.49
C GLY A 125 4.13 -12.26 16.15
N ARG A 126 5.24 -13.00 16.07
CA ARG A 126 5.51 -14.03 15.07
C ARG A 126 4.28 -14.94 14.92
N GLN A 127 3.65 -15.00 13.75
CA GLN A 127 2.79 -16.13 13.39
C GLN A 127 3.33 -16.80 12.11
N PRO A 128 3.58 -18.12 12.14
CA PRO A 128 4.17 -18.85 11.04
C PRO A 128 3.19 -18.98 9.87
N VAL A 129 3.72 -18.80 8.67
CA VAL A 129 3.08 -19.14 7.40
C VAL A 129 2.60 -20.60 7.43
N ALA A 130 1.29 -20.79 7.55
CA ALA A 130 0.68 -22.08 7.29
C ALA A 130 0.52 -22.23 5.77
N ALA A 131 1.37 -23.07 5.17
CA ALA A 131 1.30 -23.40 3.76
C ALA A 131 -0.05 -24.03 3.38
N PRO A 132 -0.69 -23.65 2.27
CA PRO A 132 -1.83 -24.39 1.73
C PRO A 132 -1.35 -25.72 1.14
N ARG A 133 -1.98 -26.83 1.55
CA ARG A 133 -1.78 -28.16 0.96
C ARG A 133 -2.52 -28.21 -0.39
N PRO A 134 -1.89 -28.73 -1.46
CA PRO A 134 -2.53 -28.84 -2.78
C PRO A 134 -3.63 -29.93 -2.84
N ALA A 135 -4.61 -29.68 -3.71
CA ALA A 135 -5.85 -30.43 -3.92
C ALA A 135 -5.70 -31.62 -4.89
N MET A 136 -6.57 -32.64 -4.73
CA MET A 136 -7.24 -33.49 -5.75
C MET A 136 -7.83 -34.72 -5.02
N GLY A 137 -8.99 -35.30 -5.32
CA GLY A 137 -9.93 -35.14 -6.42
C GLY A 137 -11.22 -35.94 -6.17
N ARG A 138 -12.25 -35.51 -6.90
CA ARG A 138 -13.61 -36.06 -7.15
C ARG A 138 -13.68 -37.59 -7.30
N VAL A 139 -14.78 -38.24 -6.87
CA VAL A 139 -15.62 -39.18 -7.65
C VAL A 139 -17.01 -39.36 -7.00
N VAL A 140 -18.02 -39.41 -7.88
CA VAL A 140 -19.46 -39.62 -7.72
C VAL A 140 -19.81 -41.08 -7.38
N ARG A 141 -20.82 -41.33 -6.52
CA ARG A 141 -21.94 -42.27 -6.81
C ARG A 141 -23.01 -42.32 -5.71
N MET A 142 -24.28 -42.17 -6.13
CA MET A 142 -25.46 -42.72 -5.46
C MET A 142 -25.62 -44.21 -5.83
N PRO A 143 -26.36 -44.98 -5.03
CA PRO A 143 -27.80 -45.13 -5.24
C PRO A 143 -28.66 -44.83 -4.00
#